data_AF-A0A7X5INT2-F1
#
_entry.id   AF-A0A7X5INT2-F1
#
_cell.length_a   1.000
_cell.length_b   1.000
_cell.length_c   1.000
_cell.angle_alpha   90.00
_cell.angle_beta   90.00
_cell.angle_gamma   90.00
#
_symmetry.space_group_name_H-M   'P 1'
#
loop_
_entity.id
_entity.type
_entity.pdbx_description
1 polymer ?
#
loop_
_entity_poly.entity_id
_entity_poly.type
_entity_poly.pdbx_seq_one_letter_code
_entity_poly.pdbx_strand_id
1 'polypeptide(L)'
;MGNTVYVTLNEAAELEGITYNAMKLRNFHDNGKIKKIQQKRENGGRDITLVAVNSLSKQARNAWRERERLKELAGDAAGLPEANRQMGRPWYVDADYEWFEHQHKKKVYEATELGNVIRRFLKEAAAHRGDLTAFTEQFAQEHLGKSGRTFYRKVKDYQQAEAWAAKLEKEDGCSYDYLKVLALCRKPKDAGTFPSIPADMKQAVKNIWFNKEFAANRRTRQDLYEVLGEVAAGKGWGKLPSYQTVVRYIASLMGDGNLRSAYEYQQKGARQWKNENMVKRARDTKGLKVLEMLQGDEHTFDLWVMYKTRSGREIPIRPKLVCWIDTRSRMILGDIICRDADSQVLKESLIKLMYEDLPGQVPRYLYIDNGKDYTSREMLGVERKDRHNREAKEKFFGMGFDRAGRG
;
A
#
# COMPACT_ATOMS: atom_id res chain seq x y z
N MET A 1 61.45 -15.14 9.30
CA MET A 1 61.41 -14.14 8.20
C MET A 1 59.98 -13.63 8.08
N GLY A 2 59.72 -12.35 8.37
CA GLY A 2 58.36 -11.81 8.39
C GLY A 2 57.73 -11.79 6.99
N ASN A 3 56.53 -12.36 6.86
CA ASN A 3 55.83 -12.45 5.59
C ASN A 3 55.53 -11.02 5.08
N THR A 4 56.21 -10.58 4.03
CA THR A 4 56.03 -9.23 3.48
C THR A 4 54.81 -9.26 2.55
N VAL A 5 53.74 -8.58 2.94
CA VAL A 5 52.49 -8.54 2.15
C VAL A 5 52.57 -7.47 1.09
N TYR A 6 52.14 -7.81 -0.12
CA TYR A 6 52.17 -6.96 -1.30
C TYR A 6 50.74 -6.65 -1.77
N VAL A 7 50.48 -5.39 -2.13
CA VAL A 7 49.22 -4.91 -2.71
C VAL A 7 49.46 -4.30 -4.08
N THR A 8 48.42 -4.22 -4.90
CA THR A 8 48.54 -3.62 -6.23
C THR A 8 48.85 -2.12 -6.15
N LEU A 9 49.41 -1.55 -7.22
CA LEU A 9 49.69 -0.11 -7.31
C LEU A 9 48.44 0.76 -7.12
N ASN A 10 47.28 0.28 -7.58
CA ASN A 10 45.98 0.93 -7.37
C ASN A 10 45.56 0.90 -5.90
N GLU A 11 45.58 -0.28 -5.27
CA GLU A 11 45.24 -0.42 -3.84
C GLU A 11 46.20 0.38 -2.95
N ALA A 12 47.48 0.45 -3.31
CA ALA A 12 48.45 1.28 -2.60
C ALA A 12 48.12 2.79 -2.73
N ALA A 13 47.62 3.23 -3.88
CA ALA A 13 47.19 4.62 -4.08
C ALA A 13 45.93 4.95 -3.26
N GLU A 14 44.95 4.04 -3.22
CA GLU A 14 43.76 4.14 -2.37
C GLU A 14 44.13 4.23 -0.89
N LEU A 15 45.02 3.36 -0.40
CA LEU A 15 45.45 3.34 0.99
C LEU A 15 46.22 4.60 1.41
N GLU A 16 46.96 5.21 0.48
CA GLU A 16 47.69 6.48 0.69
C GLU A 16 46.81 7.72 0.47
N GLY A 17 45.58 7.56 -0.03
CA GLY A 17 44.67 8.66 -0.32
C GLY A 17 45.14 9.58 -1.45
N ILE A 18 45.89 9.05 -2.41
CA ILE A 18 46.43 9.80 -3.56
C ILE A 18 45.98 9.18 -4.88
N THR A 19 46.07 9.94 -5.97
CA THR A 19 45.74 9.41 -7.30
C THR A 19 46.76 8.38 -7.75
N TYR A 20 46.35 7.45 -8.61
CA TYR A 20 47.22 6.43 -9.18
C TYR A 20 48.49 7.02 -9.82
N ASN A 21 48.36 8.13 -10.57
CA ASN A 21 49.49 8.80 -11.21
C ASN A 21 50.45 9.41 -10.19
N ALA A 22 49.94 9.99 -9.10
CA ALA A 22 50.75 10.49 -8.01
C ALA A 22 51.52 9.36 -7.31
N MET A 23 50.87 8.22 -7.07
CA MET A 23 51.52 7.04 -6.50
C MET A 23 52.59 6.47 -7.44
N LYS A 24 52.33 6.42 -8.75
CA LYS A 24 53.29 5.99 -9.76
C LYS A 24 54.54 6.89 -9.82
N LEU A 25 54.39 8.21 -9.76
CA LEU A 25 55.50 9.16 -9.72
C LEU A 25 56.31 9.02 -8.43
N ARG A 26 55.62 8.92 -7.28
CA ARG A 26 56.26 8.68 -5.99
C ARG A 26 57.10 7.40 -6.00
N ASN A 27 56.58 6.33 -6.60
CA ASN A 27 57.28 5.07 -6.76
C ASN A 27 58.46 5.09 -7.75
N PHE A 28 58.56 6.12 -8.59
CA PHE A 28 59.67 6.31 -9.54
C PHE A 28 60.79 7.17 -8.94
N HIS A 29 60.44 8.18 -8.14
CA HIS A 29 61.39 9.14 -7.56
C HIS A 29 61.85 8.82 -6.14
N ASP A 30 61.25 7.82 -5.51
CA ASP A 30 61.63 7.42 -4.16
C ASP A 30 62.88 6.53 -4.20
N ASN A 31 63.99 7.00 -3.60
CA ASN A 31 65.31 6.36 -3.54
C ASN A 31 65.29 5.03 -2.74
N GLY A 32 64.50 4.05 -3.20
CA GLY A 32 64.41 2.71 -2.62
C GLY A 32 63.64 2.60 -1.30
N LYS A 33 62.92 3.64 -0.84
CA LYS A 33 62.17 3.57 0.42
C LYS A 33 60.88 2.74 0.28
N ILE A 34 60.21 2.80 -0.87
CA ILE A 34 59.08 1.94 -1.23
C ILE A 34 59.58 0.65 -1.87
N LYS A 35 59.32 -0.49 -1.22
CA LYS A 35 59.73 -1.82 -1.69
C LYS A 35 58.70 -2.34 -2.68
N LYS A 36 59.16 -2.78 -3.87
CA LYS A 36 58.29 -3.24 -4.96
C LYS A 36 58.80 -4.53 -5.61
N ILE A 37 57.88 -5.32 -6.15
CA ILE A 37 58.16 -6.47 -7.00
C ILE A 37 57.36 -6.35 -8.31
N GLN A 38 57.90 -6.89 -9.39
CA GLN A 38 57.18 -7.00 -10.66
C GLN A 38 56.65 -8.42 -10.82
N GLN A 39 55.36 -8.53 -11.11
CA GLN A 39 54.70 -9.79 -11.38
C GLN A 39 54.27 -9.83 -12.85
N LYS A 40 54.75 -10.85 -13.59
CA LYS A 40 54.34 -11.09 -14.98
C LYS A 40 52.87 -11.52 -15.02
N ARG A 41 52.10 -10.97 -15.96
CA ARG A 41 50.71 -11.39 -16.20
C ARG A 41 50.70 -12.64 -17.08
N GLU A 42 49.84 -13.60 -16.75
CA GLU A 42 49.71 -14.85 -17.51
C GLU A 42 49.18 -14.64 -18.95
N ASN A 43 48.38 -13.59 -19.20
CA ASN A 43 47.70 -13.37 -20.48
C ASN A 43 48.37 -12.31 -21.40
N GLY A 44 49.65 -11.98 -21.20
CA GLY A 44 50.39 -11.03 -22.05
C GLY A 44 50.01 -9.56 -21.82
N GLY A 45 51.02 -8.73 -21.51
CA GLY A 45 50.86 -7.31 -21.19
C GLY A 45 52.00 -6.81 -20.29
N ARG A 46 52.03 -5.50 -19.99
CA ARG A 46 53.05 -4.92 -19.09
C ARG A 46 52.93 -5.51 -17.67
N ASP A 47 54.07 -5.78 -17.05
CA ASP A 47 54.17 -6.35 -15.70
C ASP A 47 53.43 -5.52 -14.65
N ILE A 48 52.75 -6.20 -13.71
CA ILE A 48 52.08 -5.54 -12.58
C ILE A 48 53.13 -5.19 -11.54
N THR A 49 53.19 -3.91 -11.17
CA THR A 49 53.98 -3.48 -10.03
C THR A 49 53.18 -3.68 -8.76
N LEU A 50 53.70 -4.51 -7.86
CA LEU A 50 53.17 -4.68 -6.51
C LEU A 50 54.03 -3.93 -5.51
N VAL A 51 53.38 -3.35 -4.51
CA VAL A 51 54.01 -2.52 -3.47
C VAL A 51 53.87 -3.20 -2.12
N ALA A 52 54.97 -3.28 -1.37
CA ALA A 52 54.96 -3.87 -0.04
C ALA A 52 54.25 -2.95 0.95
N VAL A 53 53.23 -3.47 1.65
CA VAL A 53 52.42 -2.69 2.59
C VAL A 53 53.27 -2.08 3.71
N ASN A 54 54.32 -2.78 4.15
CA ASN A 54 55.22 -2.29 5.21
C ASN A 54 56.04 -1.04 4.81
N SER A 55 56.15 -0.76 3.51
CA SER A 55 56.87 0.39 2.96
C SER A 55 55.97 1.60 2.70
N LEU A 56 54.67 1.47 2.93
CA LEU A 56 53.69 2.56 2.87
C LEU A 56 53.68 3.38 4.17
N SER A 57 53.05 4.55 4.11
CA SER A 57 52.88 5.46 5.25
C SER A 57 52.19 4.78 6.44
N LYS A 58 52.36 5.33 7.65
CA LYS A 58 51.72 4.79 8.86
C LYS A 58 50.19 4.78 8.73
N GLN A 59 49.62 5.77 8.03
CA GLN A 59 48.20 5.85 7.73
C GLN A 59 47.75 4.72 6.79
N ALA A 60 48.45 4.52 5.67
CA ALA A 60 48.15 3.45 4.72
C ALA A 60 48.27 2.06 5.35
N ARG A 61 49.28 1.84 6.21
CA ARG A 61 49.45 0.59 6.99
C ARG A 61 48.34 0.35 8.01
N ASN A 62 47.76 1.40 8.57
CA ASN A 62 46.62 1.28 9.49
C ASN A 62 45.33 1.02 8.72
N ALA A 63 45.11 1.72 7.60
CA ALA A 63 43.96 1.49 6.72
C ALA A 63 43.96 0.07 6.16
N TRP A 64 45.13 -0.47 5.78
CA TRP A 64 45.25 -1.85 5.33
C TRP A 64 44.96 -2.84 6.46
N ARG A 65 45.52 -2.63 7.66
CA ARG A 65 45.22 -3.49 8.82
C ARG A 65 43.75 -3.47 9.20
N GLU A 66 43.09 -2.33 9.14
CA GLU A 66 41.66 -2.25 9.41
C GLU A 66 40.84 -2.90 8.29
N ARG A 67 41.22 -2.74 7.03
CA ARG A 67 40.57 -3.42 5.89
C ARG A 67 40.70 -4.94 5.97
N GLU A 68 41.87 -5.45 6.35
CA GLU A 68 42.07 -6.89 6.57
C GLU A 68 41.36 -7.36 7.84
N ARG A 69 41.38 -6.60 8.93
CA ARG A 69 40.58 -6.89 10.13
C ARG A 69 39.08 -6.94 9.84
N LEU A 70 38.58 -6.08 8.96
CA LEU A 70 37.17 -6.07 8.53
C LEU A 70 36.85 -7.25 7.59
N LYS A 71 37.79 -7.68 6.75
CA LYS A 71 37.67 -8.92 5.96
C LYS A 71 37.72 -10.16 6.85
N GLU A 72 38.59 -10.18 7.86
CA GLU A 72 38.64 -11.20 8.91
C GLU A 72 37.35 -11.19 9.73
N LEU A 73 36.82 -10.03 10.16
CA LEU A 73 35.51 -9.96 10.82
C LEU A 73 34.34 -10.44 9.94
N ALA A 74 34.47 -10.31 8.61
CA ALA A 74 33.51 -10.86 7.66
C ALA A 74 33.69 -12.38 7.42
N GLY A 75 34.91 -12.92 7.60
CA GLY A 75 35.22 -14.36 7.53
C GLY A 75 35.05 -15.13 8.85
N ASP A 76 35.34 -14.49 9.99
CA ASP A 76 35.30 -14.99 11.37
C ASP A 76 33.91 -14.87 12.02
N ALA A 77 32.87 -14.74 11.20
CA ALA A 77 31.50 -15.06 11.62
C ALA A 77 31.38 -16.52 12.13
N ALA A 78 32.36 -17.38 11.85
CA ALA A 78 32.46 -18.76 12.33
C ALA A 78 32.84 -18.91 13.81
N GLY A 79 33.41 -17.88 14.46
CA GLY A 79 33.97 -17.97 15.82
C GLY A 79 33.09 -17.45 16.97
N LEU A 80 31.84 -17.06 16.70
CA LEU A 80 30.94 -16.49 17.72
C LEU A 80 30.18 -17.56 18.51
N PRO A 81 29.87 -17.32 19.81
CA PRO A 81 29.09 -18.22 20.64
C PRO A 81 27.74 -18.60 20.00
N GLU A 82 27.34 -19.86 20.19
CA GLU A 82 26.14 -20.53 19.64
C GLU A 82 24.86 -19.67 19.59
N ALA A 83 24.68 -18.74 20.55
CA ALA A 83 23.52 -17.85 20.63
C ALA A 83 23.41 -16.82 19.47
N ASN A 84 24.51 -16.51 18.77
CA ASN A 84 24.51 -15.56 17.64
C ASN A 84 24.50 -16.24 16.26
N ARG A 85 24.63 -17.57 16.17
CA ARG A 85 24.60 -18.31 14.88
C ARG A 85 23.21 -18.38 14.24
N GLN A 86 22.16 -17.97 14.95
CA GLN A 86 20.79 -17.95 14.41
C GLN A 86 20.47 -16.76 13.48
N MET A 87 21.35 -15.76 13.33
CA MET A 87 21.07 -14.62 12.44
C MET A 87 21.68 -14.83 11.05
N GLY A 88 20.85 -15.33 10.13
CA GLY A 88 21.02 -15.08 8.69
C GLY A 88 20.99 -13.58 8.36
N ARG A 89 20.94 -13.24 7.06
CA ARG A 89 20.86 -11.85 6.54
C ARG A 89 20.07 -10.90 7.48
N PRO A 90 20.63 -9.72 7.87
CA PRO A 90 19.89 -8.76 8.69
C PRO A 90 18.55 -8.38 8.07
N TRP A 91 17.53 -8.13 8.90
CA TRP A 91 16.15 -7.91 8.43
C TRP A 91 16.01 -6.79 7.39
N TYR A 92 16.88 -5.79 7.45
CA TYR A 92 16.84 -4.61 6.59
C TYR A 92 17.40 -4.86 5.19
N VAL A 93 18.12 -5.97 4.96
CA VAL A 93 18.73 -6.30 3.66
C VAL A 93 17.68 -6.66 2.62
N ASP A 94 16.67 -7.45 3.01
CA ASP A 94 15.60 -7.89 2.12
C ASP A 94 14.31 -7.06 2.33
N ALA A 95 14.39 -5.94 3.06
CA ALA A 95 13.23 -5.10 3.37
C ALA A 95 12.92 -4.13 2.22
N ASP A 96 11.63 -3.97 1.92
CA ASP A 96 11.14 -2.91 1.01
C ASP A 96 11.27 -1.54 1.69
N TYR A 97 12.24 -0.75 1.23
CA TYR A 97 12.51 0.59 1.76
C TYR A 97 11.36 1.56 1.51
N GLU A 98 10.77 1.57 0.32
CA GLU A 98 9.70 2.51 -0.04
C GLU A 98 8.45 2.26 0.81
N TRP A 99 8.09 0.98 0.96
CA TRP A 99 7.01 0.59 1.85
C TRP A 99 7.31 1.00 3.30
N PHE A 100 8.51 0.71 3.81
CA PHE A 100 8.89 1.04 5.18
C PHE A 100 8.86 2.56 5.41
N GLU A 101 9.40 3.33 4.47
CA GLU A 101 9.41 4.79 4.53
C GLU A 101 7.99 5.35 4.59
N HIS A 102 7.11 4.86 3.72
CA HIS A 102 5.71 5.28 3.70
C HIS A 102 5.00 5.01 5.03
N GLN A 103 5.22 3.83 5.65
CA GLN A 103 4.57 3.44 6.91
C GLN A 103 5.21 4.09 8.15
N HIS A 104 6.50 4.46 8.09
CA HIS A 104 7.30 4.85 9.26
C HIS A 104 8.08 6.16 9.07
N LYS A 105 7.57 7.10 8.27
CA LYS A 105 8.19 8.41 7.96
C LYS A 105 8.94 9.08 9.11
N LYS A 106 8.28 9.26 10.27
CA LYS A 106 8.90 9.90 11.44
C LYS A 106 10.14 9.14 11.95
N LYS A 107 10.08 7.80 11.99
CA LYS A 107 11.19 6.97 12.48
C LYS A 107 12.36 6.96 11.52
N VAL A 108 12.07 7.00 10.22
CA VAL A 108 13.09 7.09 9.16
C VAL A 108 13.83 8.41 9.30
N TYR A 109 13.10 9.51 9.47
CA TYR A 109 13.69 10.83 9.72
C TYR A 109 14.59 10.84 10.97
N GLU A 110 14.09 10.34 12.11
CA GLU A 110 14.89 10.22 13.34
C GLU A 110 16.14 9.33 13.15
N ALA A 111 16.04 8.27 12.36
CA ALA A 111 17.16 7.38 12.05
C ALA A 111 18.18 8.03 11.11
N THR A 112 17.74 8.86 10.16
CA THR A 112 18.62 9.65 9.29
C THR A 112 19.44 10.65 10.10
N GLU A 113 18.80 11.38 11.02
CA GLU A 113 19.50 12.31 11.92
C GLU A 113 20.48 11.58 12.84
N LEU A 114 20.09 10.42 13.37
CA LEU A 114 21.00 9.57 14.14
C LEU A 114 22.19 9.10 13.29
N GLY A 115 21.97 8.79 12.01
CA GLY A 115 23.02 8.46 11.05
C GLY A 115 24.00 9.62 10.84
N ASN A 116 23.53 10.87 10.82
CA ASN A 116 24.38 12.06 10.76
C ASN A 116 25.30 12.17 11.99
N VAL A 117 24.74 11.95 13.18
CA VAL A 117 25.49 11.95 14.45
C VAL A 117 26.55 10.84 14.45
N ILE A 118 26.21 9.64 13.97
CA ILE A 118 27.16 8.52 13.88
C ILE A 118 28.29 8.82 12.87
N ARG A 119 27.98 9.41 11.71
CA ARG A 119 29.00 9.83 10.73
C ARG A 119 29.98 10.85 11.33
N ARG A 120 29.45 11.82 12.08
CA ARG A 120 30.28 12.79 12.81
C ARG A 120 31.17 12.10 13.84
N PHE A 121 30.61 11.20 14.64
CA PHE A 121 31.37 10.41 15.61
C PHE A 121 32.51 9.63 14.94
N LEU A 122 32.23 8.90 13.84
CA LEU A 122 33.24 8.10 13.15
C LEU A 122 34.40 8.96 12.64
N LYS A 123 34.11 10.17 12.14
CA LYS A 123 35.13 11.13 11.70
C LYS A 123 35.98 11.63 12.85
N GLU A 124 35.37 11.99 13.98
CA GLU A 124 36.08 12.51 15.15
C GLU A 124 36.86 11.42 15.88
N ALA A 125 36.28 10.23 16.01
CA ALA A 125 36.92 9.04 16.58
C ALA A 125 38.18 8.63 15.82
N ALA A 126 38.17 8.75 14.48
CA ALA A 126 39.35 8.48 13.65
C ALA A 126 40.52 9.45 13.90
N ALA A 127 40.22 10.69 14.33
CA ALA A 127 41.21 11.72 14.65
C ALA A 127 41.62 11.74 16.13
N HIS A 128 40.88 11.04 17.00
CA HIS A 128 41.07 11.06 18.44
C HIS A 128 42.34 10.29 18.86
N ARG A 129 43.20 10.92 19.67
CA ARG A 129 44.47 10.37 20.18
C ARG A 129 44.45 10.17 21.70
N GLY A 130 43.36 9.60 22.21
CA GLY A 130 43.15 9.33 23.64
C GLY A 130 42.22 8.13 23.87
N ASP A 131 41.74 7.95 25.10
CA ASP A 131 40.82 6.86 25.43
C ASP A 131 39.50 6.98 24.67
N LEU A 132 39.30 6.07 23.71
CA LEU A 132 38.12 6.02 22.87
C LEU A 132 36.85 5.70 23.67
N THR A 133 36.98 4.99 24.79
CA THR A 133 35.85 4.57 25.63
C THR A 133 35.26 5.79 26.33
N ALA A 134 36.10 6.58 27.01
CA ALA A 134 35.69 7.83 27.63
C ALA A 134 35.14 8.83 26.61
N PHE A 135 35.80 8.95 25.44
CA PHE A 135 35.32 9.79 24.34
C PHE A 135 33.94 9.35 23.84
N THR A 136 33.71 8.06 23.67
CA THR A 136 32.41 7.52 23.21
C THR A 136 31.31 7.78 24.23
N GLU A 137 31.60 7.64 25.53
CA GLU A 137 30.64 7.93 26.61
C GLU A 137 30.25 9.41 26.62
N GLN A 138 31.24 10.31 26.55
CA GLN A 138 31.01 11.76 26.51
C GLN A 138 30.22 12.17 25.27
N PHE A 139 30.63 11.69 24.09
CA PHE A 139 29.98 12.01 22.82
C PHE A 139 28.53 11.52 22.79
N ALA A 140 28.27 10.31 23.29
CA ALA A 140 26.93 9.74 23.36
C ALA A 140 26.01 10.50 24.32
N GLN A 141 26.56 10.97 25.44
CA GLN A 141 25.81 11.77 26.42
C GLN A 141 25.48 13.15 25.87
N GLU A 142 26.44 13.84 25.25
CA GLU A 142 26.26 15.19 24.71
C GLU A 142 25.26 15.24 23.54
N HIS A 143 25.35 14.29 22.60
CA HIS A 143 24.57 14.36 21.37
C HIS A 143 23.25 13.58 21.40
N LEU A 144 23.11 12.59 22.29
CA LEU A 144 21.94 11.70 22.31
C LEU A 144 21.36 11.47 23.71
N GLY A 145 22.00 11.96 24.79
CA GLY A 145 21.61 11.70 26.16
C GLY A 145 21.59 10.20 26.51
N LYS A 146 22.47 9.41 25.88
CA LYS A 146 22.53 7.94 26.02
C LYS A 146 23.90 7.50 26.50
N SER A 147 23.93 6.35 27.19
CA SER A 147 25.19 5.67 27.54
C SER A 147 26.04 5.37 26.29
N GLY A 148 27.35 5.44 26.43
CA GLY A 148 28.32 5.07 25.38
C GLY A 148 28.10 3.64 24.88
N ARG A 149 27.78 2.69 25.76
CA ARG A 149 27.46 1.29 25.37
C ARG A 149 26.30 1.20 24.37
N THR A 150 25.21 1.92 24.62
CA THR A 150 24.03 1.92 23.74
C THR A 150 24.33 2.59 22.40
N PHE A 151 25.11 3.67 22.43
CA PHE A 151 25.54 4.36 21.22
C PHE A 151 26.49 3.49 20.38
N TYR A 152 27.47 2.85 21.01
CA TYR A 152 28.42 1.96 20.35
C TYR A 152 27.72 0.79 19.62
N ARG A 153 26.67 0.21 20.21
CA ARG A 153 25.85 -0.79 19.50
C ARG A 153 25.25 -0.24 18.21
N LYS A 154 24.74 0.99 18.23
CA LYS A 154 24.16 1.64 17.03
C LYS A 154 25.22 1.96 15.98
N VAL A 155 26.43 2.34 16.40
CA VAL A 155 27.59 2.50 15.51
C VAL A 155 27.93 1.18 14.82
N LYS A 156 27.94 0.07 15.58
CA LYS A 156 28.16 -1.27 15.03
C LYS A 156 27.08 -1.68 14.02
N ASP A 157 25.80 -1.45 14.34
CA ASP A 157 24.68 -1.74 13.43
C ASP A 157 24.80 -0.91 12.12
N TYR A 158 25.20 0.37 12.23
CA TYR A 158 25.43 1.25 11.10
C TYR A 158 26.60 0.77 10.21
N GLN A 159 27.74 0.41 10.80
CA GLN A 159 28.90 -0.11 10.06
C GLN A 159 28.60 -1.46 9.40
N GLN A 160 27.81 -2.32 10.06
CA GLN A 160 27.35 -3.57 9.47
C GLN A 160 26.47 -3.30 8.23
N ALA A 161 25.59 -2.31 8.29
CA ALA A 161 24.75 -1.91 7.16
C ALA A 161 25.56 -1.28 6.02
N GLU A 162 26.59 -0.50 6.33
CA GLU A 162 27.53 0.05 5.35
C GLU A 162 28.28 -1.06 4.59
N ALA A 163 28.73 -2.10 5.29
CA ALA A 163 29.36 -3.27 4.67
C ALA A 163 28.38 -4.05 3.76
N TRP A 164 27.11 -4.20 4.17
CA TRP A 164 26.08 -4.82 3.33
C TRP A 164 25.75 -3.99 2.09
N ALA A 165 25.66 -2.67 2.24
CA ALA A 165 25.43 -1.75 1.12
C ALA A 165 26.55 -1.86 0.07
N ALA A 166 27.81 -1.81 0.50
CA ALA A 166 28.96 -1.97 -0.38
C ALA A 166 29.03 -3.35 -1.06
N LYS A 167 28.56 -4.40 -0.38
CA LYS A 167 28.46 -5.74 -0.95
C LYS A 167 27.43 -5.79 -2.09
N LEU A 168 26.22 -5.30 -1.86
CA LEU A 168 25.14 -5.31 -2.86
C LEU A 168 25.46 -4.38 -4.04
N GLU A 169 26.02 -3.20 -3.78
CA GLU A 169 26.46 -2.27 -4.82
C GLU A 169 27.51 -2.90 -5.74
N LYS A 170 28.36 -3.79 -5.23
CA LYS A 170 29.31 -4.55 -6.06
C LYS A 170 28.63 -5.61 -6.93
N GLU A 171 27.49 -6.15 -6.50
CA GLU A 171 26.76 -7.22 -7.19
C GLU A 171 25.95 -6.66 -8.37
N ASP A 172 25.32 -5.49 -8.24
CA ASP A 172 24.43 -4.94 -9.28
C ASP A 172 24.68 -3.47 -9.67
N GLY A 173 25.62 -2.77 -9.04
CA GLY A 173 25.95 -1.36 -9.33
C GLY A 173 24.97 -0.33 -8.77
N CYS A 174 23.97 -0.74 -7.96
CA CYS A 174 22.97 0.16 -7.38
C CYS A 174 23.39 0.69 -6.00
N SER A 175 22.87 1.87 -5.63
CA SER A 175 23.13 2.45 -4.29
C SER A 175 22.21 1.85 -3.24
N TYR A 176 22.80 1.37 -2.14
CA TYR A 176 22.10 0.77 -1.00
C TYR A 176 22.24 1.59 0.29
N ASP A 177 22.43 2.91 0.15
CA ASP A 177 22.71 3.80 1.28
C ASP A 177 21.60 3.83 2.33
N TYR A 178 20.36 3.57 1.91
CA TYR A 178 19.19 3.48 2.77
C TYR A 178 19.29 2.36 3.84
N LEU A 179 20.10 1.32 3.61
CA LEU A 179 20.29 0.24 4.60
C LEU A 179 20.86 0.78 5.93
N LYS A 180 21.70 1.82 5.85
CA LYS A 180 22.27 2.49 7.04
C LYS A 180 21.19 3.14 7.89
N VAL A 181 20.16 3.70 7.25
CA VAL A 181 19.00 4.29 7.93
C VAL A 181 18.10 3.20 8.52
N LEU A 182 17.84 2.14 7.75
CA LEU A 182 17.02 1.01 8.22
C LEU A 182 17.65 0.26 9.40
N ALA A 183 18.97 0.07 9.42
CA ALA A 183 19.67 -0.58 10.53
C ALA A 183 19.53 0.18 11.86
N LEU A 184 19.37 1.50 11.80
CA LEU A 184 19.12 2.34 12.97
C LEU A 184 17.66 2.34 13.42
N CYS A 185 16.75 1.86 12.56
CA CYS A 185 15.35 1.63 12.87
C CYS A 185 15.13 0.30 13.60
N ARG A 186 14.06 0.24 14.39
CA ARG A 186 13.59 -1.02 14.97
C ARG A 186 12.92 -1.85 13.87
N LYS A 187 13.30 -3.13 13.75
CA LYS A 187 12.60 -4.11 12.89
C LYS A 187 11.08 -3.98 13.07
N PRO A 188 10.30 -3.80 11.99
CA PRO A 188 8.85 -3.85 12.06
C PRO A 188 8.38 -5.12 12.76
N LYS A 189 7.30 -5.01 13.51
CA LYS A 189 6.61 -6.22 13.96
C LYS A 189 5.90 -6.80 12.74
N ASP A 190 6.00 -8.11 12.55
CA ASP A 190 5.27 -8.79 11.48
C ASP A 190 3.76 -8.63 11.73
N ALA A 191 3.15 -7.67 11.02
CA ALA A 191 1.73 -7.38 11.13
C ALA A 191 0.91 -8.56 10.59
N GLY A 192 -0.28 -8.79 11.15
CA GLY A 192 -1.13 -9.92 10.75
C GLY A 192 -0.66 -11.29 11.25
N THR A 193 0.45 -11.37 12.00
CA THR A 193 0.87 -12.61 12.65
C THR A 193 0.24 -12.76 14.04
N PHE A 194 -0.37 -13.91 14.29
CA PHE A 194 -1.01 -14.25 15.57
C PHE A 194 -0.42 -15.55 16.11
N PRO A 195 0.86 -15.57 16.52
CA PRO A 195 1.53 -16.77 17.02
C PRO A 195 0.93 -17.23 18.36
N SER A 196 0.34 -16.30 19.13
CA SER A 196 -0.33 -16.59 20.39
C SER A 196 -1.71 -17.25 20.25
N ILE A 197 -2.23 -17.38 19.02
CA ILE A 197 -3.48 -18.10 18.74
C ILE A 197 -3.12 -19.40 18.01
N PRO A 198 -3.24 -20.56 18.68
CA PRO A 198 -3.16 -21.88 18.06
C PRO A 198 -4.09 -22.06 16.84
N ALA A 199 -3.73 -22.96 15.92
CA ALA A 199 -4.44 -23.13 14.66
C ALA A 199 -5.91 -23.58 14.83
N ASP A 200 -6.17 -24.45 15.80
CA ASP A 200 -7.49 -24.92 16.18
C ASP A 200 -8.37 -23.80 16.76
N MET A 201 -7.80 -22.92 17.58
CA MET A 201 -8.46 -21.73 18.12
C MET A 201 -8.74 -20.70 17.02
N LYS A 202 -7.80 -20.49 16.10
CA LYS A 202 -8.03 -19.64 14.90
C LYS A 202 -9.22 -20.15 14.10
N GLN A 203 -9.31 -21.46 13.90
CA GLN A 203 -10.42 -22.05 13.18
C GLN A 203 -11.74 -21.91 13.95
N ALA A 204 -11.75 -22.07 15.28
CA ALA A 204 -12.94 -21.84 16.09
C ALA A 204 -13.42 -20.38 16.01
N VAL A 205 -12.51 -19.40 16.11
CA VAL A 205 -12.84 -17.99 15.93
C VAL A 205 -13.50 -17.74 14.57
N LYS A 206 -12.95 -18.32 13.49
CA LYS A 206 -13.57 -18.22 12.15
C LYS A 206 -14.95 -18.86 12.12
N ASN A 207 -15.08 -20.08 12.64
CA ASN A 207 -16.34 -20.82 12.64
C ASN A 207 -17.44 -20.05 13.38
N ILE A 208 -17.12 -19.38 14.49
CA ILE A 208 -18.05 -18.53 15.23
C ILE A 208 -18.36 -17.25 14.44
N TRP A 209 -17.34 -16.51 14.02
CA TRP A 209 -17.50 -15.19 13.40
C TRP A 209 -18.26 -15.24 12.07
N PHE A 210 -18.02 -16.28 11.26
CA PHE A 210 -18.66 -16.47 9.95
C PHE A 210 -19.89 -17.39 10.02
N ASN A 211 -20.30 -17.83 11.21
CA ASN A 211 -21.56 -18.53 11.36
C ASN A 211 -22.71 -17.62 10.91
N LYS A 212 -23.62 -18.17 10.10
CA LYS A 212 -24.74 -17.41 9.51
C LYS A 212 -25.62 -16.75 10.57
N GLU A 213 -25.99 -17.48 11.63
CA GLU A 213 -26.86 -16.95 12.68
C GLU A 213 -26.13 -15.88 13.51
N PHE A 214 -24.85 -16.13 13.82
CA PHE A 214 -24.01 -15.15 14.53
C PHE A 214 -23.91 -13.83 13.76
N ALA A 215 -23.60 -13.91 12.46
CA ALA A 215 -23.43 -12.75 11.59
C ALA A 215 -24.75 -12.02 11.32
N ALA A 216 -25.84 -12.75 11.04
CA ALA A 216 -27.17 -12.18 10.77
C ALA A 216 -27.73 -11.43 11.98
N ASN A 217 -27.48 -11.93 13.20
CA ASN A 217 -27.88 -11.29 14.46
C ASN A 217 -26.96 -10.13 14.87
N ARG A 218 -25.95 -9.77 14.05
CA ARG A 218 -25.01 -8.67 14.31
C ARG A 218 -24.32 -8.78 15.68
N ARG A 219 -24.01 -10.00 16.12
CA ARG A 219 -23.33 -10.24 17.40
C ARG A 219 -21.96 -9.57 17.44
N THR A 220 -21.56 -9.13 18.63
CA THR A 220 -20.39 -8.31 18.86
C THR A 220 -19.10 -9.15 18.94
N ARG A 221 -17.95 -8.48 19.00
CA ARG A 221 -16.68 -9.17 19.28
C ARG A 221 -16.63 -9.74 20.69
N GLN A 222 -17.37 -9.13 21.63
CA GLN A 222 -17.51 -9.62 23.00
C GLN A 222 -18.29 -10.93 23.02
N ASP A 223 -19.43 -10.97 22.33
CA ASP A 223 -20.22 -12.19 22.11
C ASP A 223 -19.38 -13.35 21.54
N LEU A 224 -18.53 -13.05 20.55
CA LEU A 224 -17.65 -14.06 19.98
C LEU A 224 -16.69 -14.63 21.04
N TYR A 225 -16.16 -13.77 21.89
CA TYR A 225 -15.20 -14.18 22.91
C TYR A 225 -15.85 -15.03 24.01
N GLU A 226 -17.10 -14.73 24.36
CA GLU A 226 -17.92 -15.53 25.27
C GLU A 226 -18.21 -16.92 24.69
N VAL A 227 -18.68 -16.98 23.44
CA VAL A 227 -18.91 -18.26 22.73
C VAL A 227 -17.60 -19.04 22.57
N LEU A 228 -16.48 -18.36 22.33
CA LEU A 228 -15.16 -19.00 22.29
C LEU A 228 -14.79 -19.62 23.65
N GLY A 229 -15.21 -19.01 24.76
CA GLY A 229 -15.11 -19.54 26.12
C GLY A 229 -15.86 -20.86 26.31
N GLU A 230 -17.10 -20.92 25.83
CA GLU A 230 -17.92 -22.14 25.87
C GLU A 230 -17.29 -23.27 25.02
N VAL A 231 -16.82 -22.93 23.82
CA VAL A 231 -16.11 -23.89 22.95
C VAL A 231 -14.81 -24.38 23.60
N ALA A 232 -14.10 -23.50 24.30
CA ALA A 232 -12.87 -23.84 25.01
C ALA A 232 -13.12 -24.85 26.14
N ALA A 233 -14.18 -24.66 26.92
CA ALA A 233 -14.59 -25.60 27.96
C ALA A 233 -14.89 -26.98 27.38
N GLY A 234 -15.64 -27.04 26.28
CA GLY A 234 -15.96 -28.30 25.60
C GLY A 234 -14.76 -29.00 24.96
N LYS A 235 -13.74 -28.25 24.54
CA LYS A 235 -12.49 -28.79 23.95
C LYS A 235 -11.35 -29.03 24.95
N GLY A 236 -11.54 -28.68 26.23
CA GLY A 236 -10.50 -28.80 27.25
C GLY A 236 -9.32 -27.84 27.07
N TRP A 237 -9.54 -26.68 26.42
CA TRP A 237 -8.48 -25.70 26.24
C TRP A 237 -8.18 -24.96 27.55
N GLY A 238 -7.04 -25.28 28.16
CA GLY A 238 -6.64 -24.72 29.47
C GLY A 238 -6.31 -23.23 29.47
N LYS A 239 -6.03 -22.62 28.31
CA LYS A 239 -5.76 -21.18 28.21
C LYS A 239 -6.24 -20.60 26.88
N LEU A 240 -7.10 -19.59 26.97
CA LEU A 240 -7.52 -18.80 25.81
C LEU A 240 -6.56 -17.62 25.53
N PRO A 241 -6.44 -17.19 24.27
CA PRO A 241 -5.80 -15.93 23.93
C PRO A 241 -6.56 -14.78 24.57
N SER A 242 -5.88 -13.65 24.82
CA SER A 242 -6.57 -12.47 25.35
C SER A 242 -7.60 -11.93 24.36
N TYR A 243 -8.68 -11.36 24.89
CA TYR A 243 -9.73 -10.69 24.10
C TYR A 243 -9.14 -9.75 23.04
N GLN A 244 -8.17 -8.91 23.44
CA GLN A 244 -7.50 -7.97 22.53
C GLN A 244 -6.77 -8.65 21.37
N THR A 245 -6.20 -9.84 21.61
CA THR A 245 -5.56 -10.63 20.55
C THR A 245 -6.59 -11.15 19.55
N VAL A 246 -7.74 -11.64 20.04
CA VAL A 246 -8.85 -12.12 19.20
C VAL A 246 -9.47 -10.98 18.38
N VAL A 247 -9.66 -9.80 18.99
CA VAL A 247 -10.16 -8.61 18.29
C VAL A 247 -9.23 -8.19 17.15
N ARG A 248 -7.92 -8.15 17.39
CA ARG A 248 -6.91 -7.85 16.36
C ARG A 248 -6.91 -8.93 15.27
N TYR A 249 -7.11 -10.19 15.65
CA TYR A 249 -7.20 -11.29 14.68
C TYR A 249 -8.40 -11.11 13.75
N ILE A 250 -9.59 -10.82 14.28
CA ILE A 250 -10.77 -10.53 13.46
C ILE A 250 -10.53 -9.32 12.56
N ALA A 251 -9.91 -8.25 13.08
CA ALA A 251 -9.57 -7.08 12.26
C ALA A 251 -8.66 -7.44 11.08
N SER A 252 -7.64 -8.29 11.30
CA SER A 252 -6.78 -8.77 10.21
C SER A 252 -7.53 -9.63 9.19
N LEU A 253 -8.49 -10.45 9.61
CA LEU A 253 -9.32 -11.25 8.70
C LEU A 253 -10.20 -10.35 7.80
N MET A 254 -10.70 -9.25 8.35
CA MET A 254 -11.57 -8.31 7.62
C MET A 254 -10.80 -7.36 6.71
N GLY A 255 -9.58 -6.97 7.09
CA GLY A 255 -8.69 -6.13 6.27
C GLY A 255 -7.87 -6.98 5.31
N ASP A 256 -6.69 -7.41 5.77
CA ASP A 256 -5.67 -8.10 4.97
C ASP A 256 -6.16 -9.44 4.40
N GLY A 257 -6.99 -10.16 5.16
CA GLY A 257 -7.56 -11.44 4.72
C GLY A 257 -8.65 -11.32 3.66
N ASN A 258 -9.11 -10.11 3.34
CA ASN A 258 -10.18 -9.83 2.37
C ASN A 258 -11.48 -10.64 2.61
N LEU A 259 -11.76 -11.04 3.86
CA LEU A 259 -12.95 -11.82 4.21
C LEU A 259 -14.15 -10.94 4.57
N ARG A 260 -14.01 -9.62 4.50
CA ARG A 260 -15.11 -8.69 4.78
C ARG A 260 -16.31 -8.92 3.89
N SER A 261 -16.08 -9.15 2.59
CA SER A 261 -17.16 -9.41 1.64
C SER A 261 -17.93 -10.69 1.97
N ALA A 262 -17.22 -11.76 2.37
CA ALA A 262 -17.83 -13.01 2.81
C ALA A 262 -18.63 -12.83 4.12
N TYR A 263 -18.11 -12.05 5.07
CA TYR A 263 -18.84 -11.71 6.30
C TYR A 263 -20.12 -10.92 6.00
N GLU A 264 -20.05 -9.89 5.15
CA GLU A 264 -21.21 -9.09 4.75
C GLU A 264 -22.26 -9.92 4.00
N TYR A 265 -21.82 -10.89 3.19
CA TYR A 265 -22.72 -11.83 2.54
C TYR A 265 -23.49 -12.68 3.56
N GLN A 266 -22.83 -13.19 4.61
CA GLN A 266 -23.48 -13.95 5.67
C GLN A 266 -24.42 -13.07 6.52
N GLN A 267 -24.01 -11.83 6.81
CA GLN A 267 -24.78 -10.90 7.64
C GLN A 267 -26.03 -10.36 6.94
N LYS A 268 -25.91 -9.91 5.69
CA LYS A 268 -26.97 -9.18 4.96
C LYS A 268 -27.76 -10.09 4.02
N GLY A 269 -27.23 -11.28 3.74
CA GLY A 269 -27.77 -12.20 2.75
C GLY A 269 -27.47 -11.78 1.30
N ALA A 270 -27.69 -12.72 0.38
CA ALA A 270 -27.28 -12.58 -1.01
C ALA A 270 -27.89 -11.37 -1.72
N ARG A 271 -29.18 -11.06 -1.48
CA ARG A 271 -29.87 -9.97 -2.19
C ARG A 271 -29.29 -8.60 -1.84
N GLN A 272 -29.20 -8.30 -0.55
CA GLN A 272 -28.68 -7.02 -0.08
C GLN A 272 -27.19 -6.89 -0.39
N TRP A 273 -26.41 -7.95 -0.15
CA TRP A 273 -24.98 -7.95 -0.51
C TRP A 273 -24.77 -7.69 -2.01
N LYS A 274 -25.55 -8.34 -2.90
CA LYS A 274 -25.46 -8.10 -4.35
C LYS A 274 -25.84 -6.67 -4.72
N ASN A 275 -26.71 -6.00 -3.96
CA ASN A 275 -27.12 -4.63 -4.26
C ASN A 275 -26.07 -3.61 -3.84
N GLU A 276 -25.39 -3.85 -2.73
CA GLU A 276 -24.38 -2.92 -2.19
C GLU A 276 -22.98 -3.15 -2.77
N ASN A 277 -22.61 -4.41 -3.03
CA ASN A 277 -21.24 -4.77 -3.38
C ASN A 277 -21.04 -5.11 -4.86
N MET A 278 -22.09 -5.49 -5.61
CA MET A 278 -21.93 -5.74 -7.04
C MET A 278 -22.22 -4.49 -7.86
N VAL A 279 -21.28 -4.13 -8.73
CA VAL A 279 -21.52 -3.19 -9.82
C VAL A 279 -22.57 -3.82 -10.75
N LYS A 280 -23.78 -3.27 -10.78
CA LYS A 280 -24.87 -3.78 -11.63
C LYS A 280 -24.62 -3.52 -13.11
N ARG A 281 -24.05 -2.35 -13.40
CA ARG A 281 -23.76 -1.87 -14.75
C ARG A 281 -22.89 -0.61 -14.65
N ALA A 282 -21.80 -0.55 -15.41
CA ALA A 282 -21.00 0.67 -15.53
C ALA A 282 -21.69 1.58 -16.55
N ARG A 283 -22.16 2.76 -16.13
CA ARG A 283 -22.77 3.75 -17.04
C ARG A 283 -21.72 4.77 -17.45
N ASP A 284 -21.38 4.83 -18.74
CA ASP A 284 -20.62 5.96 -19.27
C ASP A 284 -21.55 7.12 -19.60
N THR A 285 -21.74 8.02 -18.64
CA THR A 285 -22.54 9.23 -18.84
C THR A 285 -21.77 10.32 -19.58
N LYS A 286 -20.44 10.22 -19.71
CA LYS A 286 -19.60 11.25 -20.37
C LYS A 286 -19.56 11.07 -21.88
N GLY A 287 -19.69 9.84 -22.37
CA GLY A 287 -19.82 9.54 -23.80
C GLY A 287 -21.13 10.01 -24.44
N LEU A 288 -22.14 10.39 -23.64
CA LEU A 288 -23.42 10.94 -24.12
C LEU A 288 -23.29 12.42 -24.47
N LYS A 289 -23.96 12.85 -25.55
CA LYS A 289 -24.22 14.26 -25.85
C LYS A 289 -25.38 14.78 -24.98
N VAL A 290 -25.43 16.10 -24.80
CA VAL A 290 -26.59 16.77 -24.16
C VAL A 290 -27.84 16.51 -25.02
N LEU A 291 -28.95 16.18 -24.37
CA LEU A 291 -30.22 15.74 -24.99
C LEU A 291 -30.14 14.41 -25.77
N GLU A 292 -29.04 13.65 -25.64
CA GLU A 292 -28.99 12.33 -26.23
C GLU A 292 -29.91 11.34 -25.50
N MET A 293 -29.98 11.41 -24.17
CA MET A 293 -30.83 10.53 -23.37
C MET A 293 -31.40 11.24 -22.15
N LEU A 294 -32.72 11.33 -22.11
CA LEU A 294 -33.46 11.81 -20.93
C LEU A 294 -34.00 10.65 -20.12
N GLN A 295 -33.84 10.70 -18.81
CA GLN A 295 -34.42 9.75 -17.88
C GLN A 295 -35.70 10.35 -17.25
N GLY A 296 -36.84 9.70 -17.44
CA GLY A 296 -38.09 10.07 -16.77
C GLY A 296 -38.21 9.40 -15.41
N ASP A 297 -38.63 10.14 -14.39
CA ASP A 297 -38.89 9.61 -13.04
C ASP A 297 -40.01 10.38 -12.33
N GLU A 298 -40.55 9.76 -11.27
CA GLU A 298 -41.54 10.34 -10.36
C GLU A 298 -40.95 10.40 -8.95
N HIS A 299 -41.00 11.59 -8.35
CA HIS A 299 -40.54 11.79 -6.97
C HIS A 299 -41.68 12.28 -6.07
N THR A 300 -42.00 11.52 -5.02
CA THR A 300 -42.93 11.99 -3.98
C THR A 300 -42.19 12.88 -2.99
N PHE A 301 -42.64 14.12 -2.82
CA PHE A 301 -42.05 15.03 -1.83
C PHE A 301 -42.39 14.61 -0.40
N ASP A 302 -41.44 14.77 0.52
CA ASP A 302 -41.63 14.50 1.95
C ASP A 302 -42.16 15.73 2.70
N LEU A 303 -43.24 16.32 2.17
CA LEU A 303 -43.97 17.43 2.79
C LEU A 303 -45.46 17.30 2.50
N TRP A 304 -46.27 17.95 3.34
CA TRP A 304 -47.72 17.99 3.19
C TRP A 304 -48.16 19.31 2.57
N VAL A 305 -49.02 19.25 1.56
CA VAL A 305 -49.71 20.43 1.00
C VAL A 305 -51.22 20.23 1.00
N MET A 306 -51.96 21.34 1.11
CA MET A 306 -53.41 21.34 0.93
C MET A 306 -53.73 21.33 -0.58
N TYR A 307 -54.42 20.29 -1.04
CA TYR A 307 -54.85 20.14 -2.43
C TYR A 307 -56.37 20.24 -2.53
N LYS A 308 -56.83 21.11 -3.43
CA LYS A 308 -58.25 21.24 -3.76
C LYS A 308 -58.60 20.32 -4.92
N THR A 309 -59.44 19.33 -4.63
CA THR A 309 -59.95 18.38 -5.63
C THR A 309 -60.85 19.07 -6.66
N ARG A 310 -61.09 18.43 -7.82
CA ARG A 310 -62.04 18.94 -8.84
C ARG A 310 -63.46 19.17 -8.28
N SER A 311 -63.85 18.40 -7.26
CA SER A 311 -65.11 18.57 -6.52
C SER A 311 -65.12 19.73 -5.51
N GLY A 312 -64.01 20.46 -5.35
CA GLY A 312 -63.87 21.60 -4.44
C GLY A 312 -63.47 21.25 -3.00
N ARG A 313 -63.41 19.96 -2.64
CA ARG A 313 -62.93 19.49 -1.33
C ARG A 313 -61.42 19.67 -1.19
N GLU A 314 -60.99 20.20 -0.05
CA GLU A 314 -59.59 20.32 0.32
C GLU A 314 -59.13 19.10 1.13
N ILE A 315 -57.99 18.52 0.74
CA ILE A 315 -57.37 17.38 1.41
C ILE A 315 -55.86 17.59 1.52
N PRO A 316 -55.22 17.18 2.63
CA PRO A 316 -53.78 17.14 2.71
C PRO A 316 -53.23 15.98 1.86
N ILE A 317 -52.23 16.27 1.02
CA ILE A 317 -51.53 15.27 0.20
C ILE A 317 -50.02 15.43 0.32
N ARG A 318 -49.28 14.38 -0.05
CA ARG A 318 -47.87 14.51 -0.42
C ARG A 318 -47.78 14.65 -1.93
N PRO A 319 -47.34 15.81 -2.46
CA PRO A 319 -47.32 16.04 -3.90
C PRO A 319 -46.20 15.23 -4.55
N LYS A 320 -46.33 15.02 -5.85
CA LYS A 320 -45.37 14.28 -6.68
C LYS A 320 -44.83 15.18 -7.79
N LEU A 321 -43.53 15.12 -8.01
CA LEU A 321 -42.85 15.71 -9.16
C LEU A 321 -42.69 14.65 -10.24
N VAL A 322 -43.19 14.92 -11.43
CA VAL A 322 -42.85 14.20 -12.66
C VAL A 322 -41.90 15.08 -13.45
N CYS A 323 -40.73 14.55 -13.81
CA CYS A 323 -39.76 15.29 -14.61
C CYS A 323 -38.85 14.38 -15.45
N TRP A 324 -38.09 15.01 -16.34
CA TRP A 324 -37.10 14.40 -17.20
C TRP A 324 -35.72 14.95 -16.88
N ILE A 325 -34.76 14.07 -16.63
CA ILE A 325 -33.39 14.43 -16.28
C ILE A 325 -32.48 14.08 -17.45
N ASP A 326 -31.77 15.07 -18.00
CA ASP A 326 -30.74 14.81 -19.01
C ASP A 326 -29.58 14.04 -18.39
N THR A 327 -29.24 12.88 -18.96
CA THR A 327 -28.27 11.97 -18.33
C THR A 327 -26.86 12.56 -18.33
N ARG A 328 -26.54 13.44 -19.29
CA ARG A 328 -25.21 14.04 -19.44
C ARG A 328 -25.01 15.26 -18.55
N SER A 329 -25.97 16.18 -18.52
CA SER A 329 -25.91 17.48 -17.82
C SER A 329 -26.58 17.46 -16.45
N ARG A 330 -27.47 16.50 -16.19
CA ARG A 330 -28.35 16.42 -15.01
C ARG A 330 -29.39 17.55 -14.91
N MET A 331 -29.60 18.30 -15.99
CA MET A 331 -30.66 19.30 -16.06
C MET A 331 -32.04 18.64 -15.92
N ILE A 332 -32.89 19.20 -15.07
CA ILE A 332 -34.29 18.82 -14.89
C ILE A 332 -35.13 19.61 -15.89
N LEU A 333 -36.00 18.90 -16.61
CA LEU A 333 -36.86 19.41 -17.67
C LEU A 333 -38.25 18.80 -17.54
N GLY A 334 -39.25 19.46 -18.09
CA GLY A 334 -40.63 19.02 -18.11
C GLY A 334 -41.21 18.85 -16.71
N ASP A 335 -40.75 19.60 -15.70
CA ASP A 335 -41.19 19.44 -14.32
C ASP A 335 -42.67 19.80 -14.16
N ILE A 336 -43.46 18.84 -13.65
CA ILE A 336 -44.86 19.00 -13.30
C ILE A 336 -45.07 18.49 -11.87
N ILE A 337 -45.64 19.34 -11.02
CA ILE A 337 -46.08 18.95 -9.68
C ILE A 337 -47.55 18.56 -9.74
N CYS A 338 -47.86 17.33 -9.34
CA CYS A 338 -49.19 16.74 -9.38
C CYS A 338 -49.55 16.03 -8.08
N ARG A 339 -50.83 15.68 -7.92
CA ARG A 339 -51.28 14.85 -6.79
C ARG A 339 -50.91 13.39 -6.98
N ASP A 340 -51.21 12.85 -8.15
CA ASP A 340 -50.96 11.48 -8.58
C ASP A 340 -50.46 11.56 -10.02
N ALA A 341 -49.35 10.89 -10.31
CA ALA A 341 -48.82 10.81 -11.67
C ALA A 341 -49.60 9.75 -12.46
N ASP A 342 -49.94 10.08 -13.70
CA ASP A 342 -50.53 9.16 -14.66
C ASP A 342 -49.90 9.37 -16.05
N SER A 343 -50.35 8.57 -17.03
CA SER A 343 -49.84 8.70 -18.40
C SER A 343 -50.11 10.08 -19.03
N GLN A 344 -51.14 10.80 -18.58
CA GLN A 344 -51.50 12.11 -19.13
C GLN A 344 -50.56 13.20 -18.60
N VAL A 345 -50.29 13.21 -17.29
CA VAL A 345 -49.28 14.08 -16.67
C VAL A 345 -47.89 13.84 -17.29
N LEU A 346 -47.57 12.59 -17.61
CA LEU A 346 -46.33 12.27 -18.30
C LEU A 346 -46.27 12.85 -19.72
N LYS A 347 -47.37 12.80 -20.49
CA LYS A 347 -47.42 13.46 -21.81
C LYS A 347 -47.28 14.97 -21.68
N GLU A 348 -47.97 15.57 -20.72
CA GLU A 348 -47.88 17.00 -20.42
C GLU A 348 -46.44 17.40 -20.07
N SER A 349 -45.72 16.57 -19.30
CA SER A 349 -44.31 16.83 -18.95
C SER A 349 -43.40 16.83 -20.19
N LEU A 350 -43.65 15.95 -21.17
CA LEU A 350 -42.90 15.93 -22.43
C LEU A 350 -43.26 17.12 -23.32
N ILE A 351 -44.52 17.54 -23.35
CA ILE A 351 -44.96 18.73 -24.10
C ILE A 351 -44.28 19.96 -23.50
N LYS A 352 -44.34 20.14 -22.17
CA LYS A 352 -43.64 21.22 -21.46
C LYS A 352 -42.15 21.21 -21.83
N LEU A 353 -41.50 20.04 -21.78
CA LEU A 353 -40.10 19.91 -22.14
C LEU A 353 -39.80 20.41 -23.56
N MET A 354 -40.58 19.99 -24.56
CA MET A 354 -40.30 20.27 -25.98
C MET A 354 -40.71 21.67 -26.43
N TYR A 355 -41.73 22.26 -25.79
CA TYR A 355 -42.33 23.52 -26.24
C TYR A 355 -42.02 24.70 -25.30
N GLU A 356 -41.79 24.45 -24.02
CA GLU A 356 -41.50 25.49 -23.03
C GLU A 356 -40.02 25.51 -22.64
N ASP A 357 -39.49 24.38 -22.14
CA ASP A 357 -38.12 24.35 -21.60
C ASP A 357 -37.06 24.34 -22.70
N LEU A 358 -37.34 23.63 -23.81
CA LEU A 358 -36.43 23.50 -24.95
C LEU A 358 -37.15 23.70 -26.29
N PRO A 359 -37.65 24.92 -26.58
CA PRO A 359 -38.51 25.16 -27.73
C PRO A 359 -37.90 24.64 -29.05
N GLY A 360 -38.59 23.67 -29.66
CA GLY A 360 -38.21 23.11 -30.96
C GLY A 360 -37.06 22.08 -30.91
N GLN A 361 -36.62 21.67 -29.72
CA GLN A 361 -35.61 20.62 -29.56
C GLN A 361 -36.26 19.35 -29.00
N VAL A 362 -35.81 18.20 -29.47
CA VAL A 362 -36.30 16.89 -29.05
C VAL A 362 -35.15 15.98 -28.64
N PRO A 363 -35.28 15.18 -27.57
CA PRO A 363 -34.25 14.25 -27.16
C PRO A 363 -34.14 13.08 -28.12
N ARG A 364 -32.93 12.50 -28.25
CA ARG A 364 -32.73 11.33 -29.12
C ARG A 364 -33.34 10.06 -28.52
N TYR A 365 -33.23 9.86 -27.20
CA TYR A 365 -33.76 8.71 -26.49
C TYR A 365 -34.47 9.11 -25.21
N LEU A 366 -35.59 8.44 -24.93
CA LEU A 366 -36.24 8.46 -23.62
C LEU A 366 -35.92 7.16 -22.89
N TYR A 367 -35.35 7.27 -21.71
CA TYR A 367 -35.09 6.15 -20.80
C TYR A 367 -36.13 6.18 -19.70
N ILE A 368 -36.99 5.17 -19.68
CA ILE A 368 -38.17 5.13 -18.82
C ILE A 368 -38.24 3.77 -18.13
N ASP A 369 -38.52 3.75 -16.82
CA ASP A 369 -38.72 2.51 -16.10
C ASP A 369 -40.05 1.83 -16.50
N ASN A 370 -40.16 0.52 -16.30
CA ASN A 370 -41.32 -0.31 -16.68
C ASN A 370 -42.56 -0.09 -15.78
N GLY A 371 -42.71 1.09 -15.20
CA GLY A 371 -43.89 1.48 -14.43
C GLY A 371 -45.16 1.39 -15.26
N LYS A 372 -46.30 1.16 -14.59
CA LYS A 372 -47.59 0.93 -15.26
C LYS A 372 -48.01 2.12 -16.14
N ASP A 373 -47.74 3.34 -15.68
CA ASP A 373 -48.18 4.59 -16.32
C ASP A 373 -47.22 5.07 -17.43
N TYR A 374 -45.95 4.72 -17.29
CA TYR A 374 -44.88 4.93 -18.28
C TYR A 374 -44.96 3.98 -19.47
N THR A 375 -45.63 2.85 -19.27
CA THR A 375 -45.76 1.80 -20.26
C THR A 375 -47.24 1.58 -20.61
N SER A 376 -48.04 2.62 -20.79
CA SER A 376 -49.37 2.46 -21.36
C SER A 376 -49.29 2.26 -22.88
N ARG A 377 -50.33 1.66 -23.49
CA ARG A 377 -50.42 1.49 -24.96
C ARG A 377 -50.34 2.85 -25.67
N GLU A 378 -50.91 3.88 -25.06
CA GLU A 378 -50.89 5.24 -25.59
C GLU A 378 -49.49 5.87 -25.60
N MET A 379 -48.59 5.45 -24.70
CA MET A 379 -47.21 5.94 -24.65
C MET A 379 -46.26 5.16 -25.56
N LEU A 380 -46.46 3.86 -25.71
CA LEU A 380 -45.53 2.96 -26.43
C LEU A 380 -46.07 2.42 -27.75
N GLY A 381 -47.33 2.68 -28.11
CA GLY A 381 -47.99 2.13 -29.30
C GLY A 381 -48.26 0.62 -29.26
N VAL A 382 -47.78 -0.10 -28.22
CA VAL A 382 -47.85 -1.57 -28.11
C VAL A 382 -48.53 -2.02 -26.82
N GLU A 383 -49.43 -3.00 -26.92
CA GLU A 383 -50.11 -3.61 -25.79
C GLU A 383 -49.12 -4.32 -24.84
N ARG A 384 -49.42 -4.29 -23.53
CA ARG A 384 -48.52 -4.83 -22.49
C ARG A 384 -48.17 -6.31 -22.70
N LYS A 385 -49.14 -7.11 -23.15
CA LYS A 385 -48.97 -8.55 -23.40
C LYS A 385 -48.02 -8.85 -24.57
N ASP A 386 -47.87 -7.92 -25.51
CA ASP A 386 -47.10 -8.12 -26.74
C ASP A 386 -45.67 -7.55 -26.67
N ARG A 387 -45.26 -7.00 -25.52
CA ARG A 387 -43.95 -6.35 -25.35
C ARG A 387 -42.74 -7.27 -25.39
N HIS A 388 -42.94 -8.55 -25.15
CA HIS A 388 -41.87 -9.55 -25.28
C HIS A 388 -41.97 -10.32 -26.60
N ASN A 389 -42.98 -10.02 -27.43
CA ASN A 389 -43.13 -10.60 -28.75
C ASN A 389 -42.28 -9.84 -29.76
N ARG A 390 -41.30 -10.54 -30.35
CA ARG A 390 -40.31 -9.98 -31.27
C ARG A 390 -40.92 -9.59 -32.61
N GLU A 391 -41.88 -10.36 -33.11
CA GLU A 391 -42.61 -10.08 -34.36
C GLU A 391 -43.52 -8.86 -34.23
N ALA A 392 -44.15 -8.67 -33.07
CA ALA A 392 -44.96 -7.48 -32.79
C ALA A 392 -44.10 -6.21 -32.78
N LYS A 393 -42.88 -6.27 -32.22
CA LYS A 393 -41.95 -5.13 -32.23
C LYS A 393 -41.47 -4.77 -33.63
N GLU A 394 -41.15 -5.76 -34.47
CA GLU A 394 -40.77 -5.53 -35.86
C GLU A 394 -41.91 -4.92 -36.69
N LYS A 395 -43.16 -5.28 -36.39
CA LYS A 395 -44.35 -4.74 -37.07
C LYS A 395 -44.67 -3.28 -36.71
N PHE A 396 -44.43 -2.87 -35.46
CA PHE A 396 -44.78 -1.52 -34.98
C PHE A 396 -43.60 -0.54 -34.97
N PHE A 397 -42.37 -1.03 -34.85
CA PHE A 397 -41.16 -0.22 -34.82
C PHE A 397 -40.24 -0.62 -35.98
N GLY A 398 -40.51 -0.07 -37.16
CA GLY A 398 -39.64 -0.16 -38.35
C GLY A 398 -38.37 0.68 -38.23
N MET A 399 -37.72 0.70 -37.06
CA MET A 399 -36.40 1.29 -36.89
C MET A 399 -35.51 0.26 -36.20
N GLY A 400 -34.42 -0.10 -36.87
CA GLY A 400 -33.43 -1.02 -36.35
C GLY A 400 -33.04 -0.61 -34.94
N PHE A 401 -33.39 -1.45 -33.97
CA PHE A 401 -32.83 -1.37 -32.63
C PHE A 401 -31.33 -1.51 -32.78
N ASP A 402 -30.63 -0.38 -32.66
CA ASP A 402 -29.19 -0.37 -32.67
C ASP A 402 -28.69 -1.28 -31.55
N ARG A 403 -27.68 -2.07 -31.89
CA ARG A 403 -27.36 -3.39 -31.33
C ARG A 403 -27.21 -3.41 -29.80
N ALA A 404 -27.40 -4.62 -29.27
CA ALA A 404 -27.03 -5.09 -27.93
C ALA A 404 -25.53 -4.85 -27.61
N GLY A 405 -25.17 -3.61 -27.25
CA GLY A 405 -23.78 -3.27 -26.95
C GLY A 405 -23.57 -2.03 -26.09
N ARG A 406 -24.62 -1.38 -25.59
CA ARG A 406 -24.48 -0.25 -24.65
C ARG A 406 -25.39 -0.47 -23.45
N GLY A 407 -24.93 -1.39 -22.62
CA GLY A 407 -25.49 -1.69 -21.32
C GLY A 407 -24.41 -1.56 -20.27
#